data_AF-A0A9P8Q8B4-F1
#
_entry.id   AF-A0A9P8Q8B4-F1
#
_cell.length_a   1.000
_cell.length_b   1.000
_cell.length_c   1.000
_cell.angle_alpha   90.00
_cell.angle_beta   90.00
_cell.angle_gamma   90.00
#
_symmetry.space_group_name_H-M   'P 1'
#
loop_
_entity.id
_entity.type
_entity.pdbx_description
1 polymer ?
#
loop_
_entity_poly.entity_id
_entity_poly.type
_entity_poly.pdbx_seq_one_letter_code
_entity_poly.pdbx_strand_id
1 'polypeptide(L)'
;MQFFEIISKLFGIGYVSAWSISFYPPLILNYQLKSSEGISIDFVYLNILGYVSLVTSMLLMLFNSNVRDLYFEKNGYYPLLTNIDLLYSSHGVLLTLVTTSQLIFSELWGFKTRSLTAKRATKWILISVITLICLLYLCIGSEIVPFDDDGVFTLLDWAVSLSYFKILMSCIKYIPQLLHNKRRRSIVGFSIFTIFLDLSGSILSTLQLFLDSYIATGTLTWDVMVQNSGKLGLSFITFVFDAAFFYQWFIYGMNSDKSLYESIPTPYREIA
;
A
#
# COMPACT_ATOMS: atom_id res chain seq x y z
N MET A 1 23.04 22.50 -8.85
CA MET A 1 22.13 22.04 -7.78
C MET A 1 20.67 22.24 -8.14
N GLN A 2 20.23 23.46 -8.48
CA GLN A 2 18.82 23.76 -8.78
C GLN A 2 18.16 22.87 -9.86
N PHE A 3 18.88 22.49 -10.92
CA PHE A 3 18.35 21.57 -11.94
C PHE A 3 18.03 20.17 -11.38
N PHE A 4 18.91 19.60 -10.56
CA PHE A 4 18.70 18.29 -9.95
C PHE A 4 17.56 18.31 -8.94
N GLU A 5 17.40 19.40 -8.19
CA GLU A 5 16.26 19.58 -7.29
C GLU A 5 14.92 19.63 -8.03
N ILE A 6 14.88 20.26 -9.22
CA ILE A 6 13.68 20.26 -10.07
C ILE A 6 13.36 18.83 -10.54
N ILE A 7 14.37 18.07 -10.97
CA ILE A 7 14.17 16.66 -11.38
C ILE A 7 13.68 15.82 -10.20
N SER A 8 14.28 15.96 -9.01
CA SER A 8 13.82 15.25 -7.82
C SER A 8 12.35 15.56 -7.51
N LYS A 9 11.95 16.83 -7.59
CA LYS A 9 10.54 17.22 -7.43
C LYS A 9 9.63 16.60 -8.49
N LEU A 10 10.08 16.53 -9.75
CA LEU A 10 9.31 15.89 -10.83
C LEU A 10 9.15 14.39 -10.60
N PHE A 11 10.21 13.68 -10.17
CA PHE A 11 10.09 12.28 -9.75
C PHE A 11 9.15 12.13 -8.57
N GLY A 12 9.23 13.06 -7.61
CA GLY A 12 8.32 13.17 -6.47
C GLY A 12 6.85 13.19 -6.86
N ILE A 13 6.48 14.17 -7.71
CA ILE A 13 5.12 14.31 -8.24
C ILE A 13 4.73 13.08 -9.06
N GLY A 14 5.64 12.57 -9.89
CA GLY A 14 5.42 11.43 -10.75
C GLY A 14 5.06 10.16 -9.98
N TYR A 15 5.82 9.79 -8.96
CA TYR A 15 5.52 8.56 -8.22
C TYR A 15 4.24 8.68 -7.39
N VAL A 16 4.00 9.83 -6.74
CA VAL A 16 2.77 10.06 -5.97
C VAL A 16 1.55 9.99 -6.89
N SER A 17 1.65 10.58 -8.09
CA SER A 17 0.58 10.54 -9.09
C SER A 17 0.33 9.11 -9.58
N ALA A 18 1.39 8.37 -9.92
CA ALA A 18 1.27 6.98 -10.38
C ALA A 18 0.59 6.10 -9.34
N TRP A 19 1.02 6.16 -8.07
CA TRP A 19 0.39 5.43 -6.98
C TRP A 19 -1.03 5.91 -6.67
N SER A 20 -1.33 7.20 -6.79
CA SER A 20 -2.70 7.71 -6.59
C SER A 20 -3.65 7.22 -7.69
N ILE A 21 -3.19 7.18 -8.94
CA ILE A 21 -4.00 6.72 -10.07
C ILE A 21 -4.19 5.19 -10.01
N SER A 22 -3.23 4.44 -9.46
CA SER A 22 -3.26 2.97 -9.45
C SER A 22 -4.46 2.36 -8.70
N PHE A 23 -5.14 3.12 -7.85
CA PHE A 23 -6.35 2.70 -7.14
C PHE A 23 -7.61 2.66 -8.01
N TYR A 24 -7.64 3.38 -9.13
CA TYR A 24 -8.83 3.50 -9.98
C TYR A 24 -9.06 2.32 -10.94
N PRO A 25 -8.03 1.78 -11.62
CA PRO A 25 -8.22 0.68 -12.58
C PRO A 25 -8.96 -0.53 -12.02
N PRO A 26 -8.73 -1.01 -10.78
CA PRO A 26 -9.47 -2.15 -10.23
C PRO A 26 -10.96 -1.82 -10.04
N LEU A 27 -11.28 -0.59 -9.63
CA LEU A 27 -12.67 -0.13 -9.46
C LEU A 27 -13.43 -0.11 -10.79
N ILE A 28 -12.78 0.45 -11.81
CA ILE A 28 -13.31 0.57 -13.17
C ILE A 28 -13.49 -0.83 -13.77
N LEU A 29 -12.48 -1.68 -13.66
CA LEU A 29 -12.52 -3.05 -14.20
C LEU A 29 -13.63 -3.88 -13.55
N ASN A 30 -13.79 -3.82 -12.23
CA ASN A 30 -14.89 -4.52 -11.56
C ASN A 30 -16.26 -4.04 -12.06
N TYR A 31 -16.42 -2.73 -12.24
CA TYR A 31 -17.67 -2.14 -12.75
C TYR A 31 -17.96 -2.52 -14.20
N GLN A 32 -16.94 -2.64 -15.02
CA GLN A 32 -17.05 -3.06 -16.42
C GLN A 32 -17.41 -4.54 -16.53
N LEU A 33 -16.74 -5.40 -15.75
CA LEU A 33 -16.98 -6.84 -15.74
C LEU A 33 -18.26 -7.24 -15.00
N LYS A 34 -18.89 -6.30 -14.29
CA LYS A 34 -19.99 -6.56 -13.34
C LYS A 34 -19.65 -7.70 -12.37
N SER A 35 -18.39 -7.75 -11.95
CA SER A 35 -17.85 -8.81 -11.13
C SER A 35 -16.59 -8.34 -10.41
N SER A 36 -16.48 -8.66 -9.14
CA SER A 36 -15.28 -8.41 -8.33
C SER A 36 -14.46 -9.67 -8.07
N GLU A 37 -14.76 -10.78 -8.75
CA GLU A 37 -14.14 -12.09 -8.46
C GLU A 37 -12.63 -12.14 -8.72
N GLY A 38 -12.08 -11.24 -9.54
CA GLY A 38 -10.64 -11.18 -9.82
C GLY A 38 -9.81 -10.67 -8.64
N ILE A 39 -10.43 -9.96 -7.69
CA ILE A 39 -9.77 -9.46 -6.49
C ILE A 39 -10.02 -10.41 -5.31
N SER A 40 -8.94 -10.77 -4.61
CA SER A 40 -8.99 -11.57 -3.39
C SER A 40 -9.61 -10.76 -2.24
N ILE A 41 -10.59 -11.36 -1.55
CA ILE A 41 -11.16 -10.74 -0.34
C ILE A 41 -10.09 -10.59 0.76
N ASP A 42 -9.15 -11.52 0.83
CA ASP A 42 -8.04 -11.48 1.78
C ASP A 42 -7.11 -10.28 1.51
N PHE A 43 -6.82 -10.00 0.23
CA PHE A 43 -6.04 -8.83 -0.17
C PHE A 43 -6.72 -7.53 0.31
N VAL A 44 -8.03 -7.41 0.10
CA VAL A 44 -8.78 -6.20 0.45
C VAL A 44 -8.82 -5.97 1.96
N TYR A 45 -9.05 -7.01 2.77
CA TYR A 45 -9.05 -6.89 4.23
C TYR A 45 -7.70 -6.49 4.81
N LEU A 46 -6.60 -7.03 4.26
CA LEU A 46 -5.26 -6.61 4.69
C LEU A 46 -4.94 -5.18 4.24
N ASN A 47 -5.40 -4.80 3.04
CA ASN A 47 -5.17 -3.47 2.50
C ASN A 47 -5.89 -2.38 3.30
N ILE A 48 -7.16 -2.61 3.68
CA ILE A 48 -7.91 -1.64 4.48
C ILE A 48 -7.31 -1.47 5.88
N LEU A 49 -6.93 -2.57 6.55
CA LEU A 49 -6.28 -2.50 7.86
C LEU A 49 -5.00 -1.67 7.78
N GLY A 50 -4.16 -1.94 6.77
CA GLY A 50 -2.95 -1.16 6.54
C GLY A 50 -3.23 0.33 6.36
N TYR A 51 -4.13 0.71 5.44
CA TYR A 51 -4.42 2.13 5.16
C TYR A 51 -5.04 2.86 6.35
N VAL A 52 -5.91 2.21 7.13
CA VAL A 52 -6.46 2.79 8.36
C VAL A 52 -5.33 3.05 9.37
N SER A 53 -4.44 2.08 9.61
CA SER A 53 -3.28 2.27 10.48
C SER A 53 -2.41 3.45 10.03
N LEU A 54 -2.16 3.58 8.73
CA LEU A 54 -1.38 4.70 8.18
C LEU A 54 -2.04 6.06 8.43
N VAL A 55 -3.34 6.20 8.14
CA VAL A 55 -4.04 7.46 8.34
C VAL A 55 -4.10 7.81 9.82
N THR A 56 -4.37 6.85 10.71
CA THR A 56 -4.33 7.08 12.16
C THR A 56 -2.95 7.57 12.62
N SER A 57 -1.88 6.93 12.15
CA SER A 57 -0.50 7.34 12.41
C SER A 57 -0.23 8.79 11.97
N MET A 58 -0.60 9.14 10.73
CA MET A 58 -0.41 10.48 10.18
C MET A 58 -1.23 11.55 10.91
N LEU A 59 -2.49 11.26 11.28
CA LEU A 59 -3.32 12.19 12.05
C LEU A 59 -2.69 12.51 13.41
N LEU A 60 -2.12 11.52 14.08
CA LEU A 60 -1.38 11.73 15.33
C LEU A 60 -0.14 12.58 15.11
N MET A 61 0.72 12.22 14.16
CA MET A 61 1.98 12.94 13.91
C MET A 61 1.78 14.36 13.38
N LEU A 62 0.66 14.66 12.70
CA LEU A 62 0.37 15.99 12.16
C LEU A 62 -0.37 16.90 13.13
N PHE A 63 -1.33 16.37 13.89
CA PHE A 63 -2.29 17.19 14.64
C PHE A 63 -2.26 17.00 16.16
N ASN A 64 -1.67 15.92 16.68
CA ASN A 64 -1.58 15.73 18.12
C ASN A 64 -0.32 16.42 18.66
N SER A 65 -0.52 17.49 19.45
CA SER A 65 0.60 18.28 20.00
C SER A 65 1.56 17.43 20.84
N ASN A 66 1.04 16.55 21.71
CA ASN A 66 1.88 15.67 22.54
C ASN A 66 2.78 14.77 21.69
N VAL A 67 2.24 14.11 20.65
CA VAL A 67 3.04 13.28 19.74
C VAL A 67 4.11 14.09 19.01
N ARG A 68 3.80 15.34 18.65
CA ARG A 68 4.74 16.23 17.96
C ARG A 68 5.86 16.71 18.87
N ASP A 69 5.54 17.02 20.11
CA ASP A 69 6.51 17.46 21.12
C ASP A 69 7.46 16.29 21.46
N LEU A 70 6.92 15.09 21.72
CA LEU A 70 7.71 13.87 21.90
C LEU A 70 8.62 13.57 20.70
N TYR A 71 8.13 13.79 19.48
CA TYR A 71 8.93 13.58 18.27
C TYR A 71 10.08 14.59 18.18
N PHE A 72 9.82 15.85 18.52
CA PHE A 72 10.84 16.91 18.52
C PHE A 72 11.90 16.66 19.59
N GLU A 73 11.50 16.26 20.80
CA GLU A 73 12.41 15.89 21.88
C GLU A 73 13.35 14.76 21.46
N LYS A 74 12.81 13.74 20.78
CA LYS A 74 13.58 12.57 20.32
C LYS A 74 14.49 12.86 19.13
N ASN A 75 14.03 13.64 18.15
CA ASN A 75 14.73 13.77 16.85
C ASN A 75 15.37 15.15 16.63
N GLY A 76 15.03 16.17 17.42
CA GLY A 76 15.49 17.56 17.27
C GLY A 76 14.79 18.35 16.16
N TYR A 77 13.76 17.78 15.52
CA TYR A 77 12.94 18.42 14.48
C TYR A 77 11.53 17.82 14.48
N TYR A 78 10.54 18.53 13.91
CA TYR A 78 9.15 18.04 13.80
C TYR A 78 8.97 17.00 12.68
N PRO A 79 7.97 16.11 12.74
CA PRO A 79 7.71 15.13 11.69
C PRO A 79 7.64 15.79 10.31
N LEU A 80 8.40 15.27 9.34
CA LEU A 80 8.45 15.79 7.96
C LEU A 80 7.22 15.40 7.12
N LEU A 81 6.10 15.08 7.76
CA LEU A 81 4.85 14.72 7.13
C LEU A 81 4.12 15.99 6.68
N THR A 82 3.47 15.91 5.52
CA THR A 82 2.68 17.02 4.97
C THR A 82 1.19 16.68 4.92
N ASN A 83 0.36 17.71 4.80
CA ASN A 83 -1.08 17.53 4.52
C ASN A 83 -1.33 16.79 3.20
N ILE A 84 -0.39 16.83 2.25
CA ILE A 84 -0.48 16.10 0.98
C ILE A 84 -0.34 14.59 1.22
N ASP A 85 0.57 14.18 2.11
CA ASP A 85 0.73 12.76 2.49
C ASP A 85 -0.53 12.22 3.18
N LEU A 86 -1.15 13.04 4.03
CA LEU A 86 -2.43 12.71 4.66
C LEU A 86 -3.56 12.62 3.63
N LEU A 87 -3.62 13.55 2.67
CA LEU A 87 -4.63 13.51 1.61
C LEU A 87 -4.47 12.24 0.75
N TYR A 88 -3.25 11.90 0.36
CA TYR A 88 -2.93 10.70 -0.41
C TYR A 88 -3.34 9.42 0.35
N SER A 89 -2.94 9.30 1.62
CA SER A 89 -3.28 8.11 2.43
C SER A 89 -4.78 8.00 2.69
N SER A 90 -5.46 9.12 2.95
CA SER A 90 -6.93 9.18 3.12
C SER A 90 -7.66 8.84 1.83
N HIS A 91 -7.15 9.30 0.68
CA HIS A 91 -7.64 8.90 -0.63
C HIS A 91 -7.51 7.38 -0.84
N GLY A 92 -6.39 6.79 -0.42
CA GLY A 92 -6.17 5.35 -0.42
C GLY A 92 -7.18 4.58 0.45
N VAL A 93 -7.52 5.08 1.64
CA VAL A 93 -8.60 4.53 2.48
C VAL A 93 -9.93 4.58 1.73
N LEU A 94 -10.28 5.74 1.17
CA LEU A 94 -11.54 5.94 0.44
C LEU A 94 -11.69 4.94 -0.71
N LEU A 95 -10.69 4.83 -1.59
CA LEU A 95 -10.80 3.93 -2.76
C LEU A 95 -10.71 2.45 -2.37
N THR A 96 -10.01 2.12 -1.27
CA THR A 96 -10.05 0.78 -0.71
C THR A 96 -11.42 0.45 -0.12
N LEU A 97 -12.11 1.41 0.51
CA LEU A 97 -13.49 1.25 0.97
C LEU A 97 -14.46 1.05 -0.19
N VAL A 98 -14.32 1.82 -1.27
CA VAL A 98 -15.12 1.63 -2.50
C VAL A 98 -14.88 0.24 -3.07
N THR A 99 -13.62 -0.20 -3.18
CA THR A 99 -13.28 -1.57 -3.63
C THR A 99 -13.92 -2.61 -2.70
N THR A 100 -13.83 -2.41 -1.40
CA THR A 100 -14.44 -3.30 -0.39
C THR A 100 -15.96 -3.38 -0.58
N SER A 101 -16.61 -2.26 -0.87
CA SER A 101 -18.05 -2.22 -1.13
C SER A 101 -18.44 -3.01 -2.39
N GLN A 102 -17.62 -2.98 -3.45
CA GLN A 102 -17.81 -3.78 -4.66
C GLN A 102 -17.70 -5.29 -4.39
N LEU A 103 -16.93 -5.68 -3.36
CA LEU A 103 -16.77 -7.08 -2.97
C LEU A 103 -17.90 -7.54 -2.04
N ILE A 104 -18.17 -6.79 -0.97
CA ILE A 104 -19.13 -7.19 0.09
C ILE A 104 -20.57 -6.95 -0.36
N PHE A 105 -20.84 -5.81 -0.97
CA PHE A 105 -22.18 -5.41 -1.40
C PHE A 105 -22.32 -5.59 -2.92
N SER A 106 -21.85 -6.72 -3.45
CA SER A 106 -21.83 -6.99 -4.90
C SER A 106 -23.22 -6.81 -5.53
N GLU A 107 -24.27 -7.19 -4.83
CA GLU A 107 -25.65 -7.07 -5.32
C GLU A 107 -26.11 -5.61 -5.47
N LEU A 108 -25.72 -4.71 -4.55
CA LEU A 108 -26.02 -3.28 -4.65
C LEU A 108 -25.33 -2.63 -5.86
N TRP A 109 -24.16 -3.16 -6.25
CA TRP A 109 -23.43 -2.73 -7.44
C TRP A 109 -23.95 -3.39 -8.74
N GLY A 110 -24.91 -4.32 -8.65
CA GLY A 110 -25.38 -5.13 -9.77
C GLY A 110 -24.32 -6.11 -10.28
N PHE A 111 -23.41 -6.55 -9.41
CA PHE A 111 -22.35 -7.50 -9.72
C PHE A 111 -22.76 -8.92 -9.36
N LYS A 112 -22.12 -9.90 -10.00
CA LYS A 112 -22.28 -11.31 -9.66
C LYS A 112 -21.95 -11.57 -8.18
N THR A 113 -22.86 -12.23 -7.47
CA THR A 113 -22.67 -12.60 -6.06
C THR A 113 -21.47 -13.53 -5.90
N ARG A 114 -20.64 -13.26 -4.89
CA ARG A 114 -19.42 -14.01 -4.60
C ARG A 114 -19.41 -14.52 -3.16
N SER A 115 -18.61 -15.55 -2.90
CA SER A 115 -18.30 -15.95 -1.52
C SER A 115 -17.37 -14.92 -0.87
N LEU A 116 -17.73 -14.52 0.35
CA LEU A 116 -16.96 -13.60 1.20
C LEU A 116 -16.04 -14.32 2.20
N THR A 117 -15.80 -15.61 1.98
CA THR A 117 -15.02 -16.41 2.93
C THR A 117 -13.53 -16.10 2.81
N ALA A 118 -13.02 -15.27 3.73
CA ALA A 118 -11.58 -15.10 3.92
C ALA A 118 -10.92 -16.39 4.39
N LYS A 119 -9.67 -16.60 3.98
CA LYS A 119 -8.87 -17.77 4.36
C LYS A 119 -8.57 -17.72 5.86
N ARG A 120 -8.47 -18.91 6.47
CA ARG A 120 -8.13 -19.06 7.89
C ARG A 120 -6.85 -18.31 8.27
N ALA A 121 -5.81 -18.38 7.42
CA ALA A 121 -4.55 -17.66 7.63
C ALA A 121 -4.76 -16.14 7.72
N THR A 122 -5.53 -15.55 6.79
CA THR A 122 -5.85 -14.12 6.80
C THR A 122 -6.60 -13.71 8.06
N LYS A 123 -7.59 -14.51 8.49
CA LYS A 123 -8.34 -14.24 9.73
C LYS A 123 -7.41 -14.21 10.94
N TRP A 124 -6.49 -15.18 11.05
CA TRP A 124 -5.50 -15.19 12.12
C TRP A 124 -4.56 -13.99 12.05
N ILE A 125 -4.05 -13.63 10.87
CA ILE A 125 -3.21 -12.43 10.71
C ILE A 125 -3.96 -11.18 11.16
N LEU A 126 -5.21 -10.99 10.73
CA LEU A 126 -6.02 -9.84 11.12
C LEU A 126 -6.24 -9.81 12.65
N ILE A 127 -6.62 -10.94 13.25
CA ILE A 127 -6.80 -11.03 14.71
C ILE A 127 -5.49 -10.70 15.42
N SER A 128 -4.38 -11.33 15.05
CA SER A 128 -3.07 -11.11 15.68
C SER A 128 -2.61 -9.67 15.57
N VAL A 129 -2.75 -9.03 14.39
CA VAL A 129 -2.35 -7.63 14.18
C VAL A 129 -3.25 -6.68 14.95
N ILE A 130 -4.57 -6.88 14.92
CA ILE A 130 -5.51 -6.03 15.67
C ILE A 130 -5.27 -6.18 17.18
N THR A 131 -5.12 -7.41 17.67
CA THR A 131 -4.78 -7.66 19.08
C THR A 131 -3.47 -6.98 19.46
N LEU A 132 -2.43 -7.07 18.64
CA LEU A 132 -1.16 -6.40 18.89
C LEU A 132 -1.31 -4.87 18.92
N ILE A 133 -2.04 -4.27 17.97
CA ILE A 133 -2.32 -2.83 17.96
C ILE A 133 -3.04 -2.40 19.24
N CYS A 134 -4.04 -3.16 19.68
CA CYS A 134 -4.77 -2.89 20.92
C CYS A 134 -3.88 -3.05 22.15
N LEU A 135 -3.06 -4.10 22.22
CA LEU A 135 -2.14 -4.31 23.35
C LEU A 135 -1.11 -3.19 23.44
N LEU A 136 -0.49 -2.80 22.32
CA LEU A 136 0.44 -1.67 22.30
C LEU A 136 -0.23 -0.36 22.71
N TYR A 137 -1.50 -0.14 22.33
CA TYR A 137 -2.25 1.03 22.78
C TYR A 137 -2.44 1.04 24.31
N LEU A 138 -2.72 -0.12 24.91
CA LEU A 138 -2.86 -0.24 26.37
C LEU A 138 -1.52 -0.07 27.12
N CYS A 139 -0.40 -0.27 26.45
CA CYS A 139 0.94 -0.08 27.02
C CYS A 139 1.41 1.38 27.01
N ILE A 140 0.63 2.33 26.46
CA ILE A 140 1.02 3.75 26.44
C ILE A 140 1.18 4.27 27.89
N GLY A 141 2.34 4.84 28.18
CA GLY A 141 2.75 5.31 29.51
C GLY A 141 3.31 4.23 30.43
N SER A 142 3.50 2.99 29.94
CA SER A 142 4.09 1.89 30.71
C SER A 142 5.55 1.62 30.33
N GLU A 143 6.33 1.11 31.28
CA GLU A 143 7.72 0.66 31.08
C GLU A 143 7.82 -0.79 30.57
N ILE A 144 6.68 -1.45 30.32
CA ILE A 144 6.61 -2.88 29.98
C ILE A 144 7.19 -3.16 28.60
N VAL A 145 7.09 -2.18 27.69
CA VAL A 145 7.57 -2.28 26.32
C VAL A 145 8.70 -1.27 26.15
N PRO A 146 9.96 -1.65 26.43
CA PRO A 146 11.09 -0.78 26.19
C PRO A 146 11.23 -0.60 24.68
N PHE A 147 10.88 0.58 24.20
CA PHE A 147 10.96 0.96 22.79
C PHE A 147 12.12 1.94 22.53
N ASP A 148 12.62 2.56 23.59
CA ASP A 148 13.75 3.49 23.58
C ASP A 148 14.52 3.44 24.91
N ASP A 149 15.64 4.16 24.99
CA ASP A 149 16.55 4.18 26.15
C ASP A 149 15.87 4.65 27.46
N ASP A 150 14.81 5.48 27.37
CA ASP A 150 14.04 5.97 28.52
C ASP A 150 13.06 4.92 29.10
N GLY A 151 12.90 3.78 28.44
CA GLY A 151 12.14 2.62 28.94
C GLY A 151 10.61 2.73 28.87
N VAL A 152 10.02 3.92 28.67
CA VAL A 152 8.56 4.13 28.61
C VAL A 152 8.02 4.05 27.18
N PHE A 153 6.96 3.27 26.96
CA PHE A 153 6.25 3.22 25.67
C PHE A 153 5.32 4.42 25.51
N THR A 154 5.59 5.29 24.55
CA THR A 154 4.87 6.54 24.38
C THR A 154 3.75 6.46 23.34
N LEU A 155 2.89 7.49 23.30
CA LEU A 155 1.91 7.64 22.22
C LEU A 155 2.59 7.82 20.84
N LEU A 156 3.81 8.39 20.82
CA LEU A 156 4.62 8.47 19.61
C LEU A 156 5.03 7.09 19.13
N ASP A 157 5.49 6.20 20.01
CA ASP A 157 5.91 4.85 19.65
C ASP A 157 4.75 4.02 19.10
N TRP A 158 3.55 4.21 19.66
CA TRP A 158 2.33 3.64 19.10
C TRP A 158 2.02 4.18 17.69
N ALA A 159 2.09 5.50 17.49
CA ALA A 159 1.88 6.12 16.19
C ALA A 159 2.90 5.62 15.15
N VAL A 160 4.18 5.51 15.51
CA VAL A 160 5.24 4.96 14.66
C VAL A 160 4.97 3.48 14.34
N SER A 161 4.56 2.69 15.33
CA SER A 161 4.20 1.27 15.15
C SER A 161 3.07 1.08 14.13
N LEU A 162 2.05 1.95 14.15
CA LEU A 162 0.98 1.94 13.15
C LEU A 162 1.47 2.16 11.72
N SER A 163 2.46 3.04 11.52
CA SER A 163 3.10 3.25 10.21
C SER A 163 3.85 2.00 9.75
N TYR A 164 4.58 1.34 10.65
CA TYR A 164 5.23 0.06 10.35
C TYR A 164 4.23 -1.06 10.03
N PHE A 165 3.09 -1.12 10.72
CA PHE A 165 2.03 -2.08 10.39
C PHE A 165 1.49 -1.88 8.98
N LYS A 166 1.34 -0.64 8.49
CA LYS A 166 0.98 -0.39 7.08
C LYS A 166 1.98 -1.02 6.11
N ILE A 167 3.28 -0.84 6.36
CA ILE A 167 4.34 -1.40 5.51
C ILE A 167 4.23 -2.93 5.51
N LEU A 168 4.13 -3.54 6.69
CA LEU A 168 3.96 -4.99 6.84
C LEU A 168 2.72 -5.51 6.11
N MET A 169 1.57 -4.84 6.25
CA MET A 169 0.34 -5.22 5.54
C MET A 169 0.51 -5.11 4.03
N SER A 170 1.32 -4.17 3.55
CA SER A 170 1.63 -4.03 2.12
C SER A 170 2.43 -5.22 1.59
N CYS A 171 3.35 -5.79 2.38
CA CYS A 171 4.02 -7.05 2.03
C CYS A 171 3.04 -8.22 1.99
N ILE A 172 2.26 -8.39 3.07
CA ILE A 172 1.46 -9.59 3.28
C ILE A 172 0.29 -9.66 2.31
N LYS A 173 -0.36 -8.52 1.97
CA LYS A 173 -1.58 -8.50 1.15
C LYS A 173 -1.37 -9.07 -0.25
N TYR A 174 -0.18 -8.96 -0.85
CA TYR A 174 0.05 -9.41 -2.21
C TYR A 174 0.10 -10.94 -2.33
N ILE A 175 0.51 -11.65 -1.26
CA ILE A 175 0.56 -13.12 -1.20
C ILE A 175 -0.81 -13.77 -1.47
N PRO A 176 -1.91 -13.43 -0.76
CA PRO A 176 -3.19 -14.04 -1.02
C PRO A 176 -3.74 -13.72 -2.41
N GLN A 177 -3.41 -12.56 -3.00
CA GLN A 177 -3.78 -12.22 -4.38
C GLN A 177 -3.04 -13.10 -5.39
N LEU A 178 -1.72 -13.27 -5.25
CA LEU A 178 -0.95 -14.21 -6.08
C LEU A 178 -1.51 -15.63 -5.98
N LEU A 179 -1.83 -16.09 -4.77
CA LEU A 179 -2.44 -17.40 -4.57
C LEU A 179 -3.86 -17.48 -5.15
N HIS A 180 -4.62 -16.39 -5.15
CA HIS A 180 -5.96 -16.30 -5.74
C HIS A 180 -5.90 -16.49 -7.25
N ASN A 181 -5.03 -15.73 -7.93
CA ASN A 181 -4.76 -15.86 -9.36
C ASN A 181 -4.28 -17.28 -9.71
N LYS A 182 -3.35 -17.84 -8.90
CA LYS A 182 -2.85 -19.22 -9.12
C LYS A 182 -3.94 -20.27 -9.04
N ARG A 183 -4.88 -20.15 -8.10
CA ARG A 183 -6.00 -21.10 -7.96
C ARG A 183 -6.99 -21.00 -9.11
N ARG A 184 -7.28 -19.77 -9.57
CA ARG A 184 -8.12 -19.51 -10.74
C ARG A 184 -7.45 -19.85 -12.07
N ARG A 185 -6.12 -19.98 -12.08
CA ARG A 185 -5.30 -20.07 -13.31
C ARG A 185 -5.63 -18.93 -14.29
N SER A 186 -5.98 -17.77 -13.76
CA SER A 186 -6.47 -16.62 -14.52
C SER A 186 -6.18 -15.34 -13.75
N ILE A 187 -5.87 -14.27 -14.49
CA ILE A 187 -5.76 -12.91 -13.96
C ILE A 187 -6.99 -12.05 -14.33
N VAL A 188 -7.99 -12.61 -15.02
CA VAL A 188 -9.19 -11.85 -15.43
C VAL A 188 -9.88 -11.26 -14.19
N GLY A 189 -10.11 -9.94 -14.25
CA GLY A 189 -10.66 -9.14 -13.15
C GLY A 189 -9.63 -8.63 -12.15
N PHE A 190 -8.33 -8.80 -12.41
CA PHE A 190 -7.24 -8.21 -11.67
C PHE A 190 -6.48 -7.25 -12.60
N SER A 191 -6.61 -5.94 -12.38
CA SER A 191 -6.10 -4.96 -13.34
C SER A 191 -4.57 -4.96 -13.41
N ILE A 192 -4.03 -5.37 -14.56
CA ILE A 192 -2.59 -5.31 -14.81
C ILE A 192 -2.10 -3.87 -14.94
N PHE A 193 -2.97 -2.95 -15.35
CA PHE A 193 -2.64 -1.52 -15.45
C PHE A 193 -2.30 -0.90 -14.08
N THR A 194 -2.96 -1.36 -13.00
CA THR A 194 -2.54 -1.01 -11.62
C THR A 194 -1.11 -1.42 -11.34
N ILE A 195 -0.68 -2.60 -11.80
CA ILE A 195 0.68 -3.11 -11.59
C ILE A 195 1.71 -2.30 -12.38
N PHE A 196 1.38 -1.89 -13.61
CA PHE A 196 2.24 -0.96 -14.36
C PHE A 196 2.40 0.39 -13.66
N LEU A 197 1.32 0.93 -13.09
CA LEU A 197 1.37 2.18 -12.32
C LEU A 197 2.12 2.01 -10.99
N ASP A 198 1.97 0.88 -10.30
CA ASP A 198 2.71 0.58 -9.06
C ASP A 198 4.21 0.46 -9.33
N LEU A 199 4.59 -0.27 -10.39
CA LEU A 199 5.97 -0.39 -10.84
C LEU A 199 6.56 0.97 -11.24
N SER A 200 5.81 1.77 -12.01
CA SER A 200 6.24 3.11 -12.44
C SER A 200 6.46 4.03 -11.24
N GLY A 201 5.56 3.97 -10.25
CA GLY A 201 5.70 4.68 -8.98
C GLY A 201 6.97 4.26 -8.25
N SER A 202 7.22 2.96 -8.09
CA SER A 202 8.41 2.45 -7.40
C SER A 202 9.72 2.80 -8.12
N ILE A 203 9.75 2.78 -9.46
CA ILE A 203 10.91 3.23 -10.23
C ILE A 203 11.17 4.72 -9.97
N LEU A 204 10.16 5.57 -10.10
CA LEU A 204 10.30 7.01 -9.90
C LEU A 204 10.68 7.36 -8.45
N SER A 205 10.11 6.66 -7.47
CA SER A 205 10.43 6.82 -6.04
C SER A 205 11.89 6.45 -5.75
N THR A 206 12.36 5.35 -6.33
CA THR A 206 13.75 4.90 -6.19
C THR A 206 14.73 5.86 -6.88
N LEU A 207 14.40 6.34 -8.08
CA LEU A 207 15.19 7.35 -8.80
C LEU A 207 15.26 8.68 -8.04
N GLN A 208 14.14 9.11 -7.44
CA GLN A 208 14.13 10.28 -6.58
C GLN A 208 15.10 10.09 -5.41
N LEU A 209 15.04 8.95 -4.73
CA LEU A 209 15.90 8.69 -3.57
C LEU A 209 17.40 8.68 -3.94
N PHE A 210 17.76 8.07 -5.07
CA PHE A 210 19.13 8.14 -5.57
C PHE A 210 19.57 9.58 -5.84
N LEU A 211 18.70 10.38 -6.46
CA LEU A 211 19.00 11.77 -6.78
C LEU A 211 19.11 12.64 -5.53
N ASP A 212 18.23 12.45 -4.54
CA ASP A 212 18.28 13.15 -3.26
C ASP A 212 19.56 12.82 -2.48
N SER A 213 19.99 11.55 -2.48
CA SER A 213 21.29 11.16 -1.93
C SER A 213 22.43 11.90 -2.62
N TYR A 214 22.42 11.94 -3.95
CA TYR A 214 23.46 12.63 -4.72
C TYR A 214 23.48 14.13 -4.47
N ILE A 215 22.31 14.79 -4.36
CA ILE A 215 22.21 16.21 -4.02
C ILE A 215 22.78 16.47 -2.61
N ALA A 216 22.49 15.59 -1.66
CA ALA A 216 22.89 15.77 -0.26
C ALA A 216 24.39 15.53 -0.03
N THR A 217 24.99 14.50 -0.65
CA THR A 217 26.36 14.07 -0.32
C THR A 217 27.34 14.15 -1.51
N GLY A 218 26.86 14.50 -2.71
CA GLY A 218 27.65 14.44 -3.94
C GLY A 218 27.95 13.01 -4.41
N THR A 219 27.47 11.97 -3.72
CA THR A 219 27.68 10.56 -4.04
C THR A 219 26.42 9.73 -3.74
N LEU A 220 26.34 8.52 -4.29
CA LEU A 220 25.29 7.56 -3.93
C LEU A 220 25.73 6.82 -2.67
N THR A 221 25.41 7.37 -1.50
CA THR A 221 25.82 6.83 -0.20
C THR A 221 24.71 5.93 0.36
N TRP A 222 25.06 4.69 0.69
CA TRP A 222 24.12 3.73 1.27
C TRP A 222 23.46 4.25 2.55
N ASP A 223 24.22 4.96 3.39
CA ASP A 223 23.76 5.48 4.67
C ASP A 223 22.57 6.45 4.52
N VAL A 224 22.59 7.32 3.52
CA VAL A 224 21.49 8.27 3.23
C VAL A 224 20.26 7.56 2.69
N MET A 225 20.47 6.51 1.89
CA MET A 225 19.37 5.73 1.36
C MET A 225 18.69 4.91 2.46
N VAL A 226 19.45 4.30 3.38
CA VAL A 226 18.93 3.53 4.53
C VAL A 226 18.15 4.42 5.50
N GLN A 227 18.52 5.69 5.65
CA GLN A 227 17.73 6.66 6.40
C GLN A 227 16.31 6.85 5.81
N ASN A 228 16.12 6.54 4.53
CA ASN A 228 14.82 6.49 3.85
C ASN A 228 14.30 5.05 3.67
N SER A 229 14.57 4.18 4.65
CA SER A 229 14.26 2.75 4.64
C SER A 229 12.80 2.42 4.29
N GLY A 230 11.84 3.28 4.64
CA GLY A 230 10.44 3.12 4.24
C GLY A 230 10.22 3.14 2.73
N LYS A 231 10.81 4.11 2.02
CA LYS A 231 10.73 4.22 0.54
C LYS A 231 11.48 3.07 -0.14
N LEU A 232 12.67 2.75 0.36
CA LEU A 232 13.47 1.62 -0.15
C LEU A 232 12.74 0.29 0.02
N GLY A 233 12.24 0.03 1.23
CA GLY A 233 11.54 -1.20 1.57
C GLY A 233 10.29 -1.36 0.71
N LEU A 234 9.46 -0.31 0.60
CA LEU A 234 8.26 -0.33 -0.22
C LEU A 234 8.58 -0.59 -1.70
N SER A 235 9.59 0.09 -2.25
CA SER A 235 10.02 -0.11 -3.64
C SER A 235 10.50 -1.53 -3.89
N PHE A 236 11.28 -2.10 -2.96
CA PHE A 236 11.73 -3.50 -3.03
C PHE A 236 10.56 -4.49 -3.03
N ILE A 237 9.61 -4.32 -2.09
CA ILE A 237 8.40 -5.13 -2.01
C ILE A 237 7.64 -5.07 -3.34
N THR A 238 7.40 -3.87 -3.86
CA THR A 238 6.70 -3.67 -5.13
C THR A 238 7.44 -4.35 -6.28
N PHE A 239 8.75 -4.19 -6.43
CA PHE A 239 9.50 -4.87 -7.50
C PHE A 239 9.36 -6.40 -7.47
N VAL A 240 9.39 -7.01 -6.28
CA VAL A 240 9.23 -8.48 -6.15
C VAL A 240 7.82 -8.92 -6.52
N PHE A 241 6.79 -8.26 -5.97
CA PHE A 241 5.41 -8.68 -6.19
C PHE A 241 4.91 -8.32 -7.59
N ASP A 242 5.29 -7.18 -8.15
CA ASP A 242 4.94 -6.78 -9.51
C ASP A 242 5.55 -7.72 -10.53
N ALA A 243 6.83 -8.11 -10.36
CA ALA A 243 7.44 -9.14 -11.19
C ALA A 243 6.65 -10.46 -11.15
N ALA A 244 6.17 -10.86 -9.97
CA ALA A 244 5.33 -12.04 -9.82
C ALA A 244 3.96 -11.89 -10.49
N PHE A 245 3.34 -10.70 -10.43
CA PHE A 245 2.08 -10.42 -11.13
C PHE A 245 2.26 -10.38 -12.64
N PHE A 246 3.32 -9.77 -13.16
CA PHE A 246 3.65 -9.82 -14.59
C PHE A 246 3.91 -11.23 -15.06
N TYR A 247 4.60 -12.05 -14.27
CA TYR A 247 4.78 -13.47 -14.56
C TYR A 247 3.45 -14.22 -14.65
N GLN A 248 2.54 -13.99 -13.69
CA GLN A 248 1.19 -14.58 -13.75
C GLN A 248 0.37 -14.08 -14.93
N TRP A 249 0.47 -12.79 -15.26
CA TRP A 249 -0.18 -12.19 -16.41
C TRP A 249 0.30 -12.82 -17.71
N PHE A 250 1.61 -12.97 -17.89
CA PHE A 250 2.19 -13.61 -19.06
C PHE A 250 1.73 -15.07 -19.20
N ILE A 251 1.87 -15.88 -18.14
CA ILE A 251 1.51 -17.30 -18.21
C ILE A 251 0.01 -17.52 -18.38
N TYR A 252 -0.83 -16.81 -17.62
CA TYR A 252 -2.27 -17.03 -17.68
C TYR A 252 -2.91 -16.32 -18.87
N GLY A 253 -2.33 -15.23 -19.38
CA GLY A 253 -2.76 -14.59 -20.62
C GLY A 253 -2.46 -15.44 -21.87
N MET A 254 -1.36 -16.19 -21.88
CA MET A 254 -1.08 -17.17 -22.94
C MET A 254 -2.03 -18.38 -22.91
N ASN A 255 -2.55 -18.72 -21.74
CA ASN A 255 -3.39 -19.91 -21.51
C ASN A 255 -4.89 -19.59 -21.34
N SER A 256 -5.29 -18.32 -21.47
CA SER A 256 -6.69 -17.94 -21.25
C SER A 256 -7.56 -18.42 -22.39
N ASP A 257 -8.66 -19.08 -22.01
CA ASP A 257 -9.76 -19.43 -22.90
C ASP A 257 -10.26 -18.14 -23.58
N LYS A 258 -10.09 -18.03 -24.91
CA LYS A 258 -10.37 -16.79 -25.67
C LYS A 258 -11.76 -16.24 -25.41
N SER A 259 -12.73 -17.10 -25.06
CA SER A 259 -14.11 -16.77 -24.73
C SER A 259 -14.25 -15.76 -23.57
N LEU A 260 -13.41 -15.85 -22.53
CA LEU A 260 -13.47 -14.95 -21.37
C LEU A 260 -12.86 -13.58 -21.68
N TYR A 261 -11.76 -13.54 -22.42
CA TYR A 261 -11.18 -12.29 -22.95
C TYR A 261 -12.09 -11.64 -24.01
N GLU A 262 -12.79 -12.47 -24.80
CA GLU A 262 -13.71 -12.00 -25.84
C GLU A 262 -14.99 -11.37 -25.27
N SER A 263 -15.44 -11.82 -24.09
CA SER A 263 -16.55 -11.22 -23.35
C SER A 263 -16.27 -9.83 -22.78
N ILE A 264 -14.99 -9.42 -22.73
CA ILE A 264 -14.59 -8.06 -22.35
C ILE A 264 -14.81 -7.15 -23.57
N PRO A 265 -15.62 -6.07 -23.46
CA PRO A 265 -15.86 -5.19 -24.60
C PRO A 265 -14.55 -4.59 -25.12
N THR A 266 -14.46 -4.46 -26.44
CA THR A 266 -13.22 -4.20 -27.20
C THR A 266 -12.32 -3.07 -26.68
N PRO A 267 -12.81 -1.90 -26.22
CA PRO A 267 -11.92 -0.85 -25.69
C PRO A 267 -11.29 -1.16 -24.32
N TYR A 268 -11.65 -2.28 -23.68
CA TYR A 268 -11.25 -2.57 -22.29
C TYR A 268 -10.33 -3.79 -22.16
N ARG A 269 -10.07 -4.48 -23.27
CA ARG A 269 -9.15 -5.63 -23.33
C ARG A 269 -7.71 -5.25 -23.00
N GLU A 270 -7.33 -4.00 -23.22
CA GLU A 270 -5.97 -3.48 -22.95
C GLU A 270 -5.69 -3.25 -21.45
N ILE A 271 -6.74 -3.21 -20.61
CA ILE A 271 -6.66 -2.89 -19.17
C ILE A 271 -6.87 -4.14 -18.28
N ALA A 272 -7.29 -5.25 -18.89
CA ALA A 272 -7.62 -6.53 -18.26
C ALA A 272 -6.47 -7.54 -18.35
#